data_AF-A0A954IHS5-F1
#
_entry.id   AF-A0A954IHS5-F1
#
_cell.length_a   1.000
_cell.length_b   1.000
_cell.length_c   1.000
_cell.angle_alpha   90.00
_cell.angle_beta   90.00
_cell.angle_gamma   90.00
#
_symmetry.space_group_name_H-M   'P 1'
#
loop_
_entity.id
_entity.type
_entity.pdbx_description
1 polymer ?
#
loop_
_entity_poly.entity_id
_entity_poly.type
_entity_poly.pdbx_seq_one_letter_code
_entity_poly.pdbx_strand_id
1 'polypeptide(L)'
;MDNASLLVVAMAEKCKRVIQEWDDYDARLPKALHRKHLLWMCEKIVQHAEVGPAHKLHRWIGFIQCAMLANRMLDLDQLKAIFDEAKLAHQEASADLEDMLEHLDPTNSFEFDIGGQG
;
A
#
# COMPACT_ATOMS: atom_id res chain seq x y z
N MET A 1 14.79 -11.38 2.59
CA MET A 1 13.44 -10.83 2.41
C MET A 1 13.07 -11.04 0.96
N ASP A 2 11.89 -11.60 0.67
CA ASP A 2 11.47 -11.73 -0.73
C ASP A 2 11.25 -10.35 -1.37
N ASN A 3 11.39 -10.25 -2.69
CA ASN A 3 11.35 -8.96 -3.35
C ASN A 3 9.96 -8.28 -3.29
N ALA A 4 8.89 -9.08 -3.21
CA ALA A 4 7.53 -8.57 -3.03
C ALA A 4 7.37 -7.86 -1.67
N SER A 5 7.91 -8.43 -0.60
CA SER A 5 7.92 -7.85 0.74
C SER A 5 8.78 -6.58 0.78
N LEU A 6 9.90 -6.53 0.06
CA LEU A 6 10.71 -5.32 -0.07
C LEU A 6 9.95 -4.17 -0.74
N LEU A 7 9.23 -4.44 -1.83
CA LEU A 7 8.39 -3.45 -2.49
C LEU A 7 7.29 -2.94 -1.55
N VAL A 8 6.61 -3.85 -0.84
CA VAL A 8 5.55 -3.49 0.11
C VAL A 8 6.08 -2.64 1.27
N VAL A 9 7.28 -2.92 1.76
CA VAL A 9 7.94 -2.08 2.78
C VAL A 9 8.23 -0.69 2.23
N ALA A 10 8.82 -0.57 1.05
CA ALA A 10 9.12 0.72 0.43
C ALA A 10 7.84 1.55 0.23
N MET A 11 6.74 0.92 -0.19
CA MET A 11 5.44 1.57 -0.29
C MET A 11 4.90 2.02 1.07
N ALA A 12 5.01 1.18 2.10
CA ALA A 12 4.57 1.52 3.45
C ALA A 12 5.35 2.71 4.03
N GLU A 13 6.66 2.80 3.76
CA GLU A 13 7.48 3.95 4.17
C GLU A 13 7.08 5.24 3.47
N LYS A 14 6.79 5.20 2.17
CA LYS A 14 6.28 6.37 1.44
C LYS A 14 4.92 6.82 1.97
N CYS A 15 3.99 5.87 2.16
CA CYS A 15 2.68 6.15 2.76
C CYS A 15 2.85 6.79 4.15
N LYS A 16 3.76 6.25 4.97
CA LYS A 16 4.05 6.79 6.30
C LYS A 16 4.45 8.26 6.27
N ARG A 17 5.32 8.67 5.34
CA ARG A 17 5.74 10.08 5.21
C ARG A 17 4.57 10.99 4.86
N VAL A 18 3.78 10.62 3.86
CA VAL A 18 2.57 11.37 3.45
C VAL A 18 1.59 11.50 4.62
N ILE A 19 1.31 10.41 5.34
CA ILE A 19 0.42 10.42 6.51
C ILE A 19 1.00 11.28 7.65
N GLN A 20 2.32 11.32 7.82
CA GLN A 20 2.96 12.16 8.84
C GLN A 20 2.82 13.65 8.55
N GLU A 21 2.90 14.04 7.28
CA GLU A 21 2.74 15.42 6.80
C GLU A 21 1.28 15.88 6.73
N TRP A 22 0.33 14.94 6.78
CA TRP A 22 -1.10 15.23 6.78
C TRP A 22 -1.59 15.74 8.14
N ASP A 23 -2.06 17.00 8.19
CA ASP A 23 -2.50 17.68 9.42
C ASP A 23 -4.03 17.70 9.59
N ASP A 24 -4.79 17.37 8.55
CA ASP A 24 -6.25 17.41 8.58
C ASP A 24 -6.83 16.20 9.33
N TYR A 25 -7.32 16.45 10.55
CA TYR A 25 -7.99 15.46 11.39
C TYR A 25 -9.52 15.55 11.27
N ASP A 26 -10.15 14.53 10.69
CA ASP A 26 -11.61 14.37 10.71
C ASP A 26 -12.04 13.31 11.73
N ALA A 27 -12.57 13.78 12.87
CA ALA A 27 -13.05 12.94 13.96
C ALA A 27 -14.29 12.08 13.62
N ARG A 28 -14.96 12.35 12.48
CA ARG A 28 -16.15 11.61 12.04
C ARG A 28 -15.78 10.31 11.34
N LEU A 29 -14.52 10.15 10.95
CA LEU A 29 -14.07 8.96 10.28
C LEU A 29 -14.03 7.76 11.24
N PRO A 30 -14.19 6.53 10.74
CA PRO A 30 -13.90 5.34 11.53
C PRO A 30 -12.46 5.38 12.05
N LYS A 31 -12.24 4.88 13.28
CA LYS A 31 -10.90 4.83 13.90
C LYS A 31 -9.83 4.19 13.02
N ALA A 32 -10.21 3.23 12.19
CA ALA A 32 -9.30 2.55 11.27
C ALA A 32 -8.76 3.47 10.16
N LEU A 33 -9.48 4.55 9.84
CA LEU A 33 -9.06 5.55 8.86
C LEU A 33 -8.28 6.70 9.49
N HIS A 34 -8.19 6.77 10.82
CA HIS A 34 -7.46 7.84 11.49
C HIS A 34 -5.96 7.73 11.22
N ARG A 35 -5.31 8.87 11.03
CA ARG A 35 -3.86 9.03 10.90
C ARG A 35 -3.06 8.12 11.84
N LYS A 36 -3.38 8.12 13.14
CA LYS A 36 -2.69 7.28 14.14
C LYS A 36 -2.75 5.78 13.82
N HIS A 37 -3.89 5.30 13.34
CA HIS A 37 -4.05 3.88 12.99
C HIS A 37 -3.28 3.54 11.72
N LEU A 38 -3.34 4.40 10.70
CA LEU A 38 -2.62 4.19 9.45
C LEU A 38 -1.10 4.19 9.66
N LEU A 39 -0.57 5.08 10.51
CA LEU A 39 0.85 5.07 10.90
C LEU A 39 1.24 3.78 11.61
N TRP A 40 0.40 3.31 12.54
CA TRP A 40 0.61 2.04 13.22
C TRP A 40 0.61 0.86 12.24
N MET A 41 -0.27 0.86 11.23
CA MET A 41 -0.28 -0.17 10.19
C MET A 41 0.99 -0.16 9.34
N CYS A 42 1.49 1.03 8.95
CA CYS A 42 2.77 1.15 8.24
C CYS A 42 3.91 0.53 9.05
N GLU A 43 3.96 0.77 10.36
CA GLU A 43 4.96 0.18 11.26
C GLU A 43 4.81 -1.34 11.38
N LYS A 44 3.57 -1.84 11.37
CA LYS A 44 3.31 -3.29 11.39
C LYS A 44 3.80 -3.97 10.11
N ILE A 45 3.65 -3.35 8.95
CA ILE A 45 4.21 -3.89 7.70
C ILE A 45 5.72 -4.07 7.85
N VAL A 46 6.45 -3.04 8.29
CA VAL A 46 7.91 -3.11 8.47
C VAL A 46 8.31 -4.21 9.47
N GLN A 47 7.61 -4.29 10.61
CA GLN A 47 7.90 -5.32 11.64
C GLN A 47 7.65 -6.75 11.15
N HIS A 48 6.69 -6.95 10.25
CA HIS A 48 6.29 -8.27 9.78
C HIS A 48 6.91 -8.63 8.42
N ALA A 49 7.67 -7.73 7.78
CA ALA A 49 8.23 -7.95 6.45
C ALA A 49 9.26 -9.10 6.36
N GLU A 50 9.96 -9.38 7.46
CA GLU A 50 10.99 -10.44 7.48
C GLU A 50 10.43 -11.85 7.67
N VAL A 51 9.25 -11.97 8.29
CA VAL A 51 8.71 -13.23 8.80
C VAL A 51 7.28 -13.53 8.34
N GLY A 52 6.57 -12.51 7.87
CA GLY A 52 5.19 -12.60 7.43
C GLY A 52 5.09 -12.97 5.95
N PRO A 53 4.00 -13.64 5.54
CA PRO A 53 3.84 -13.98 4.13
C PRO A 53 3.45 -12.72 3.31
N ALA A 54 4.10 -12.55 2.15
CA ALA A 54 3.98 -11.36 1.30
C ALA A 54 2.52 -10.98 0.95
N HIS A 55 1.64 -11.95 0.69
CA HIS A 55 0.22 -11.70 0.39
C HIS A 55 -0.53 -10.97 1.52
N LYS A 56 -0.18 -11.20 2.80
CA LYS A 56 -0.79 -10.47 3.92
C LYS A 56 -0.31 -9.04 3.97
N LEU A 57 0.98 -8.82 3.73
CA LEU A 57 1.56 -7.48 3.67
C LEU A 57 0.97 -6.69 2.50
N HIS A 58 0.78 -7.34 1.34
CA HIS A 58 0.11 -6.76 0.18
C HIS A 58 -1.31 -6.28 0.51
N ARG A 59 -2.12 -7.11 1.20
CA ARG A 59 -3.47 -6.71 1.64
C ARG A 59 -3.44 -5.51 2.60
N TRP A 60 -2.45 -5.47 3.49
CA TRP A 60 -2.32 -4.36 4.45
C TRP A 60 -1.93 -3.06 3.77
N ILE A 61 -1.00 -3.08 2.83
CA ILE A 61 -0.63 -1.86 2.08
C ILE A 61 -1.80 -1.38 1.22
N GLY A 62 -2.53 -2.29 0.56
CA GLY A 62 -3.74 -1.95 -0.18
C GLY A 62 -4.79 -1.25 0.69
N PHE A 63 -5.02 -1.72 1.92
CA PHE A 63 -5.91 -1.04 2.86
C PHE A 63 -5.43 0.38 3.18
N ILE A 64 -4.14 0.56 3.48
CA ILE A 64 -3.58 1.89 3.83
C ILE A 64 -3.76 2.86 2.66
N GLN A 65 -3.45 2.43 1.44
CA GLN A 65 -3.59 3.24 0.23
C GLN A 65 -5.05 3.67 -0.02
N CYS A 66 -6.00 2.73 0.11
CA CYS A 66 -7.42 3.02 0.01
C CYS A 66 -7.89 3.99 1.10
N ALA A 67 -7.40 3.81 2.33
CA ALA A 67 -7.72 4.69 3.43
C ALA A 67 -7.19 6.12 3.16
N MET A 68 -5.98 6.26 2.62
CA MET A 68 -5.43 7.57 2.26
C MET A 68 -6.26 8.26 1.17
N LEU A 69 -6.72 7.53 0.15
CA LEU A 69 -7.67 8.03 -0.86
C LEU A 69 -8.99 8.47 -0.23
N ALA A 70 -9.58 7.64 0.62
CA ALA A 70 -10.86 7.94 1.28
C ALA A 70 -10.76 9.16 2.21
N ASN A 71 -9.59 9.37 2.83
CA ASN A 71 -9.28 10.54 3.63
C ASN A 71 -8.89 11.77 2.80
N ARG A 72 -8.76 11.64 1.48
CA ARG A 72 -8.22 12.68 0.58
C ARG A 72 -6.83 13.17 0.98
N MET A 73 -6.04 12.31 1.63
CA MET A 73 -4.62 12.57 1.90
C MET A 73 -3.82 12.61 0.59
N LEU A 74 -4.33 11.90 -0.41
CA LEU A 74 -3.81 11.84 -1.76
C LEU A 74 -4.93 11.52 -2.74
N ASP A 75 -4.73 11.85 -4.01
CA ASP A 75 -5.56 11.42 -5.14
C ASP A 75 -4.98 10.17 -5.84
N LEU A 76 -5.71 9.66 -6.83
CA LEU A 76 -5.33 8.44 -7.56
C LEU A 76 -4.02 8.62 -8.35
N ASP A 77 -3.76 9.82 -8.88
CA ASP A 77 -2.55 10.08 -9.68
C ASP A 77 -1.32 10.11 -8.77
N GLN A 78 -1.44 10.74 -7.59
CA GLN A 78 -0.42 10.73 -6.55
C GLN A 78 -0.16 9.32 -6.03
N LEU A 79 -1.20 8.51 -5.83
CA LEU A 79 -1.04 7.11 -5.43
C LEU A 79 -0.24 6.32 -6.47
N LYS A 80 -0.61 6.48 -7.73
CA LYS A 80 0.04 5.81 -8.85
C LYS A 80 1.51 6.22 -8.96
N ALA A 81 1.82 7.50 -8.84
CA ALA A 81 3.21 7.99 -8.84
C ALA A 81 4.05 7.37 -7.71
N ILE A 82 3.52 7.29 -6.49
CA ILE A 82 4.19 6.63 -5.35
C ILE A 82 4.55 5.18 -5.68
N PHE A 83 3.62 4.46 -6.31
CA PHE A 83 3.78 3.07 -6.71
C PHE A 83 4.79 2.91 -7.85
N ASP A 84 4.66 3.68 -8.94
CA ASP A 84 5.53 3.60 -10.10
C ASP A 84 6.99 3.87 -9.71
N GLU A 85 7.24 4.87 -8.87
CA GLU A 85 8.55 5.14 -8.32
C GLU A 85 9.09 3.99 -7.44
N ALA A 86 8.23 3.34 -6.64
CA ALA A 86 8.65 2.20 -5.84
C ALA A 86 8.97 0.99 -6.73
N LYS A 87 8.14 0.72 -7.74
CA LYS A 87 8.37 -0.35 -8.72
C LYS A 87 9.68 -0.11 -9.49
N LEU A 88 9.94 1.11 -9.97
CA LEU A 88 11.19 1.50 -10.63
C LEU A 88 12.42 1.29 -9.73
N ALA A 89 12.33 1.66 -8.45
CA ALA A 89 13.42 1.44 -7.49
C ALA A 89 13.69 -0.04 -7.21
N HIS A 90 12.74 -0.92 -7.51
CA HIS A 90 12.79 -2.36 -7.24
C HIS A 90 12.70 -3.22 -8.53
N GLN A 91 12.95 -2.65 -9.71
CA GLN A 91 12.70 -3.25 -11.04
C GLN A 91 13.56 -4.48 -11.43
N GLU A 92 14.40 -5.01 -10.52
CA GLU A 92 15.08 -6.30 -10.72
C GLU A 92 14.29 -7.49 -10.13
N ALA A 93 13.06 -7.29 -9.68
CA ALA A 93 12.34 -8.23 -8.83
C ALA A 93 11.26 -9.07 -9.54
N SER A 94 11.67 -10.26 -10.01
CA SER A 94 10.90 -11.52 -10.22
C SER A 94 9.57 -11.49 -10.98
N ALA A 95 9.41 -12.45 -11.90
CA ALA A 95 8.16 -12.78 -12.60
C ALA A 95 6.96 -13.05 -11.65
N ASP A 96 7.20 -13.40 -10.38
CA ASP A 96 6.13 -13.58 -9.39
C ASP A 96 5.42 -12.27 -9.00
N LEU A 97 6.05 -11.12 -9.29
CA LEU A 97 5.48 -9.79 -9.05
C LEU A 97 4.48 -9.40 -10.15
N GLU A 98 4.59 -9.97 -11.36
CA GLU A 98 3.64 -9.72 -12.46
C GLU A 98 2.25 -10.27 -12.12
N ASP A 99 2.16 -11.52 -11.62
CA ASP A 99 0.88 -12.15 -11.25
C ASP A 99 0.18 -11.41 -10.08
N MET A 100 0.94 -10.89 -9.11
CA MET A 100 0.34 -10.16 -7.97
C MET A 100 -0.09 -8.73 -8.33
N LEU A 101 0.48 -8.15 -9.39
CA LEU A 101 0.23 -6.76 -9.83
C LEU A 101 -0.61 -6.68 -11.11
N GLU A 102 -1.10 -7.81 -11.62
CA GLU A 102 -1.82 -7.91 -12.90
C GLU A 102 -3.08 -7.02 -12.94
N HIS A 103 -3.72 -6.84 -11.80
CA HIS A 103 -4.89 -5.97 -11.61
C HIS A 103 -4.58 -4.45 -11.71
N LEU A 104 -3.31 -4.07 -11.90
CA LEU A 104 -2.84 -2.68 -11.98
C LEU A 104 -2.21 -2.33 -13.35
N ASP A 105 -2.24 -3.24 -14.32
CA ASP A 105 -1.84 -2.97 -15.70
C ASP A 105 -2.88 -2.06 -16.39
N PRO A 106 -2.51 -0.89 -16.94
CA PRO A 106 -3.43 0.02 -17.62
C PRO A 106 -4.04 -0.52 -18.94
N THR A 107 -3.51 -1.62 -19.48
CA THR A 107 -4.08 -2.36 -20.61
C THR A 107 -5.01 -3.48 -20.19
N ASN A 108 -5.04 -3.80 -18.89
CA ASN A 108 -5.91 -4.77 -18.27
C ASN A 108 -7.03 -4.02 -17.52
N SER A 109 -8.24 -4.58 -17.47
CA SER A 109 -9.32 -3.91 -16.74
C SER A 109 -9.00 -3.93 -15.25
N PHE A 110 -8.78 -2.75 -14.66
CA PHE A 110 -8.56 -2.58 -13.23
C PHE A 110 -9.65 -3.29 -12.42
N GLU A 111 -9.32 -4.43 -11.83
CA GLU A 111 -10.17 -5.15 -10.89
C GLU A 111 -9.62 -4.95 -9.48
N PHE A 112 -10.37 -4.22 -8.66
CA PHE A 112 -10.10 -4.18 -7.22
C PHE A 112 -10.34 -5.59 -6.67
N ASP A 113 -9.28 -6.37 -6.47
CA ASP A 113 -9.39 -7.62 -5.73
C ASP A 113 -9.55 -7.29 -4.24
N ILE A 114 -10.78 -6.91 -3.88
CA ILE A 114 -11.25 -6.86 -2.50
C ILE A 114 -11.40 -8.31 -2.07
N GLY A 115 -10.26 -8.96 -1.82
CA GLY A 115 -10.17 -10.38 -1.55
C GLY A 115 -11.23 -10.78 -0.53
N GLY A 116 -12.15 -11.63 -0.97
CA GLY A 116 -13.40 -11.86 -0.29
C GLY A 116 -14.25 -12.92 -0.97
N GLN A 117 -13.65 -13.96 -1.54
CA GLN A 117 -14.35 -15.22 -1.82
C GLN A 117 -13.41 -16.42 -1.56
N GLY A 118 -13.87 -17.34 -0.72
CA GLY A 118 -13.34 -18.71 -0.57
C GLY A 118 -12.22 -18.89 0.43
#